data_AF-A0A2W4L4W9-F1
#
_entry.id   AF-A0A2W4L4W9-F1
#
_cell.length_a   1.000
_cell.length_b   1.000
_cell.length_c   1.000
_cell.angle_alpha   90.00
_cell.angle_beta   90.00
_cell.angle_gamma   90.00
#
_symmetry.space_group_name_H-M   'P 1'
#
loop_
_entity.id
_entity.type
_entity.pdbx_description
1 polymer ?
#
loop_
_entity_poly.entity_id
_entity_poly.type
_entity_poly.pdbx_seq_one_letter_code
_entity_poly.pdbx_strand_id
1 'polypeptide(L)'
;MAALRKSLVPILLAFAATCGCGAQYVARGAELYSSGEYIEAAEVFERTESRLSDSSASERARYGLYRGATLLALGDVRRAGRWLGYSEELARAKPTLLSEEERVMLRRALDDLAQRARPDDPGSATASALAGRTPAPKRR
;
A
#
# COMPACT_ATOMS: atom_id res chain seq x y z
N MET A 1 -6.33 64.99 26.68
CA MET A 1 -7.64 64.31 26.67
C MET A 1 -7.92 63.81 25.25
N ALA A 2 -8.32 62.53 25.13
CA ALA A 2 -8.97 61.87 23.98
C ALA A 2 -8.16 61.78 22.66
N ALA A 3 -8.13 60.68 21.90
CA ALA A 3 -8.70 59.35 22.05
C ALA A 3 -7.88 58.34 21.20
N LEU A 4 -7.62 57.20 21.81
CA LEU A 4 -7.00 56.00 21.26
C LEU A 4 -7.93 55.37 20.20
N ARG A 5 -7.61 55.51 18.91
CA ARG A 5 -8.31 54.76 17.84
C ARG A 5 -7.58 53.44 17.59
N LYS A 6 -7.95 52.44 18.40
CA LYS A 6 -7.66 51.02 18.17
C LYS A 6 -8.37 50.59 16.89
N SER A 7 -7.70 50.65 15.74
CA SER A 7 -8.16 49.89 14.57
C SER A 7 -7.62 48.48 14.69
N LEU A 8 -8.46 47.64 15.30
CA LEU A 8 -8.46 46.19 15.17
C LEU A 8 -8.42 45.85 13.67
N VAL A 9 -7.27 45.37 13.17
CA VAL A 9 -7.21 44.64 11.91
C VAL A 9 -7.63 43.21 12.25
N PRO A 10 -8.84 42.78 11.89
CA PRO A 10 -9.27 41.41 12.17
C PRO A 10 -8.46 40.48 11.26
N ILE A 11 -7.54 39.75 11.88
CA ILE A 11 -7.37 38.31 11.74
C ILE A 11 -7.96 37.77 10.42
N LEU A 12 -7.11 37.68 9.39
CA LEU A 12 -7.31 36.81 8.23
C LEU A 12 -7.18 35.35 8.70
N LEU A 13 -8.19 34.88 9.44
CA LEU A 13 -8.29 33.50 9.91
C LEU A 13 -8.94 32.65 8.81
N ALA A 14 -8.25 31.58 8.47
CA ALA A 14 -8.83 30.27 8.21
C ALA A 14 -9.89 30.18 7.09
N PHE A 15 -9.42 30.17 5.84
CA PHE A 15 -10.20 29.62 4.73
C PHE A 15 -9.29 28.71 3.89
N ALA A 16 -9.21 27.42 4.25
CA ALA A 16 -8.86 26.27 3.37
C ALA A 16 -8.36 25.01 4.14
N ALA A 17 -9.02 24.58 5.22
CA ALA A 17 -8.67 23.31 5.89
C ALA A 17 -9.84 22.32 5.96
N THR A 18 -10.71 22.32 4.96
CA THR A 18 -11.75 21.29 4.77
C THR A 18 -11.40 20.42 3.56
N CYS A 19 -10.24 19.78 3.58
CA CYS A 19 -9.91 18.74 2.61
C CYS A 19 -9.74 17.42 3.36
N GLY A 20 -10.78 16.59 3.28
CA GLY A 20 -10.72 15.14 3.44
C GLY A 20 -10.23 14.64 4.79
N CYS A 21 -11.16 14.31 5.69
CA CYS A 21 -10.82 13.46 6.84
C CYS A 21 -10.15 12.13 6.40
N GLY A 22 -10.33 11.67 5.16
CA GLY A 22 -9.66 10.48 4.60
C GLY A 22 -8.14 10.62 4.45
N ALA A 23 -7.63 11.79 4.05
CA ALA A 23 -6.22 12.03 3.75
C ALA A 23 -5.33 11.76 4.96
N GLN A 24 -5.80 12.21 6.13
CA GLN A 24 -5.09 12.06 7.39
C GLN A 24 -4.84 10.58 7.73
N TYR A 25 -5.83 9.71 7.54
CA TYR A 25 -5.70 8.32 7.93
C TYR A 25 -4.85 7.53 6.94
N VAL A 26 -4.96 7.82 5.64
CA VAL A 26 -4.08 7.21 4.63
C VAL A 26 -2.64 7.62 4.87
N ALA A 27 -2.39 8.89 5.16
CA ALA A 27 -1.05 9.37 5.50
C ALA A 27 -0.50 8.71 6.77
N ARG A 28 -1.31 8.59 7.83
CA ARG A 28 -0.91 7.93 9.08
C ARG A 28 -0.61 6.44 8.85
N GLY A 29 -1.43 5.74 8.08
CA GLY A 29 -1.17 4.33 7.74
C GLY A 29 0.10 4.16 6.90
N ALA A 30 0.36 5.08 5.97
CA ALA A 30 1.59 5.08 5.17
C ALA A 30 2.85 5.33 6.03
N GLU A 31 2.77 6.22 7.02
CA GLU A 31 3.83 6.46 7.99
C GLU A 31 4.14 5.18 8.79
N LEU A 32 3.12 4.55 9.38
CA LEU A 32 3.26 3.29 10.12
C LEU A 32 3.85 2.18 9.24
N TYR A 33 3.39 2.05 7.99
CA TYR A 33 3.97 1.13 7.02
C TYR A 33 5.46 1.40 6.80
N SER A 34 5.85 2.66 6.60
CA SER A 34 7.26 3.03 6.38
C SER A 34 8.15 2.77 7.60
N SER A 35 7.57 2.81 8.81
CA SER A 35 8.24 2.46 10.07
C SER A 35 8.31 0.95 10.33
N GLY A 36 7.67 0.11 9.52
CA GLY A 36 7.58 -1.34 9.72
C GLY A 36 6.52 -1.78 10.75
N GLU A 37 5.68 -0.85 11.22
CA GLU A 37 4.57 -1.08 12.17
C GLU A 37 3.33 -1.60 11.41
N TYR A 38 3.46 -2.80 10.82
CA TYR A 38 2.47 -3.31 9.87
C TYR A 38 1.13 -3.67 10.52
N ILE A 39 1.11 -4.09 11.78
CA ILE A 39 -0.12 -4.42 12.50
C ILE A 39 -0.93 -3.14 12.74
N GLU A 40 -0.28 -2.10 13.23
CA GLU A 40 -0.87 -0.79 13.49
C GLU A 40 -1.34 -0.14 12.19
N ALA A 41 -0.53 -0.24 11.12
CA ALA A 41 -0.92 0.21 9.79
C ALA A 41 -2.20 -0.50 9.32
N ALA A 42 -2.28 -1.83 9.50
CA ALA A 42 -3.45 -2.62 9.11
C ALA A 42 -4.73 -2.16 9.83
N GLU A 43 -4.63 -1.89 11.14
CA GLU A 43 -5.76 -1.38 11.92
C GLU A 43 -6.22 0.01 11.46
N VAL A 44 -5.28 0.91 11.17
CA VAL A 44 -5.60 2.25 10.68
C VAL A 44 -6.35 2.16 9.35
N PHE A 45 -5.87 1.34 8.42
CA PHE A 45 -6.54 1.15 7.13
C PHE A 45 -7.92 0.54 7.29
N GLU A 46 -8.08 -0.50 8.11
CA GLU A 46 -9.38 -1.12 8.35
C GLU A 46 -10.43 -0.12 8.89
N ARG A 47 -10.05 0.73 9.85
CA ARG A 47 -10.93 1.79 10.36
C ARG A 47 -11.27 2.85 9.30
N THR A 48 -10.40 3.04 8.32
CA THR A 48 -10.55 4.05 7.26
C THR A 48 -11.43 3.57 6.11
N GLU A 49 -11.53 2.26 5.89
CA GLU A 49 -12.18 1.66 4.72
C GLU A 49 -13.62 2.16 4.51
N SER A 50 -14.39 2.33 5.59
CA SER A 50 -15.78 2.83 5.53
C SER A 50 -15.92 4.23 4.92
N ARG A 51 -14.85 5.04 4.91
CA ARG A 51 -14.81 6.42 4.39
C ARG A 51 -14.17 6.50 3.01
N LEU A 52 -13.75 5.37 2.44
CA LEU A 52 -13.03 5.31 1.18
C LEU A 52 -13.89 5.77 0.00
N SER A 53 -15.21 5.57 0.05
CA SER A 53 -16.15 6.02 -0.99
C SER A 53 -16.16 7.54 -1.17
N ASP A 54 -15.91 8.27 -0.08
CA ASP A 54 -16.00 9.73 -0.03
C ASP A 54 -14.63 10.39 -0.28
N SER A 55 -13.59 9.58 -0.40
CA SER A 55 -12.22 10.02 -0.62
C SER A 55 -11.95 10.30 -2.10
N SER A 56 -11.00 11.20 -2.37
CA SER A 56 -10.54 11.51 -3.72
C SER A 56 -9.94 10.26 -4.40
N ALA A 57 -9.91 10.27 -5.72
CA ALA A 57 -9.31 9.16 -6.48
C ALA A 57 -7.83 8.91 -6.13
N SER A 58 -7.09 9.97 -5.76
CA SER A 58 -5.68 9.84 -5.34
C SER A 58 -5.58 9.16 -3.98
N GLU A 59 -6.37 9.58 -2.99
CA GLU A 59 -6.43 8.90 -1.68
C GLU A 59 -6.88 7.45 -1.81
N ARG A 60 -7.84 7.16 -2.70
CA ARG A 60 -8.30 5.79 -2.97
C ARG A 60 -7.19 4.91 -3.55
N ALA A 61 -6.42 5.44 -4.51
CA ALA A 61 -5.28 4.74 -5.09
C ALA A 61 -4.18 4.48 -4.04
N ARG A 62 -3.85 5.49 -3.22
CA ARG A 62 -2.87 5.39 -2.13
C ARG A 62 -3.33 4.42 -1.04
N TYR A 63 -4.60 4.45 -0.66
CA TYR A 63 -5.19 3.50 0.27
C TYR A 63 -5.01 2.06 -0.22
N GLY A 64 -5.38 1.79 -1.49
CA GLY A 64 -5.20 0.46 -2.08
C GLY A 64 -3.73 0.00 -2.07
N LEU A 65 -2.81 0.90 -2.42
CA LEU A 65 -1.37 0.63 -2.40
C LEU A 65 -0.90 0.23 -1.00
N TYR A 66 -1.09 1.11 -0.01
CA TYR A 66 -0.54 0.88 1.32
C TYR A 66 -1.28 -0.23 2.05
N ARG A 67 -2.61 -0.32 1.97
CA ARG A 67 -3.37 -1.44 2.57
C ARG A 67 -2.92 -2.77 1.97
N GLY A 68 -2.78 -2.84 0.65
CA GLY A 68 -2.30 -4.03 -0.05
C GLY A 68 -0.88 -4.42 0.35
N ALA A 69 0.05 -3.46 0.36
CA ALA A 69 1.44 -3.68 0.75
C ALA A 69 1.57 -4.10 2.22
N THR A 70 0.82 -3.48 3.13
CA THR A 70 0.77 -3.89 4.55
C THR A 70 0.29 -5.33 4.69
N LEU A 71 -0.80 -5.72 4.01
CA LEU A 71 -1.30 -7.09 4.04
C LEU A 71 -0.29 -8.09 3.47
N LEU A 72 0.44 -7.71 2.42
CA LEU A 72 1.47 -8.55 1.83
C LEU A 72 2.65 -8.75 2.79
N ALA A 73 3.08 -7.68 3.49
CA ALA A 73 4.09 -7.76 4.54
C ALA A 73 3.66 -8.68 5.70
N LEU A 74 2.36 -8.71 6.01
CA LEU A 74 1.76 -9.61 7.01
C LEU A 74 1.49 -11.04 6.48
N GLY A 75 1.79 -11.32 5.22
CA GLY A 75 1.60 -12.64 4.61
C GLY A 75 0.17 -12.95 4.14
N ASP A 76 -0.78 -12.00 4.24
CA ASP A 76 -2.13 -12.18 3.70
C ASP A 76 -2.16 -11.89 2.19
N VAL A 77 -1.57 -12.80 1.42
CA VAL A 77 -1.41 -12.70 -0.04
C VAL A 77 -2.76 -12.47 -0.74
N ARG A 78 -3.83 -13.15 -0.30
CA ARG A 78 -5.14 -13.04 -0.95
C ARG A 78 -5.76 -11.66 -0.77
N ARG A 79 -5.78 -11.12 0.45
CA ARG A 79 -6.33 -9.78 0.68
C ARG A 79 -5.42 -8.69 0.13
N ALA A 80 -4.09 -8.90 0.17
CA ALA A 80 -3.13 -8.01 -0.48
C ALA A 80 -3.44 -7.85 -1.97
N GLY A 81 -3.66 -8.96 -2.68
CA GLY A 81 -3.96 -8.91 -4.12
C GLY A 81 -5.21 -8.11 -4.47
N ARG A 82 -6.26 -8.18 -3.64
CA ARG A 82 -7.46 -7.36 -3.83
C ARG A 82 -7.14 -5.87 -3.82
N TRP A 83 -6.38 -5.40 -2.83
CA TRP A 83 -6.12 -3.98 -2.65
C TRP A 83 -5.02 -3.45 -3.58
N LEU A 84 -4.01 -4.25 -3.87
CA LEU A 84 -2.99 -3.91 -4.86
C LEU A 84 -3.60 -3.82 -6.26
N GLY A 85 -4.46 -4.77 -6.64
CA GLY A 85 -5.19 -4.71 -7.92
C GLY A 85 -6.11 -3.49 -8.02
N TYR A 86 -6.79 -3.13 -6.92
CA TYR A 86 -7.59 -1.91 -6.84
C TYR A 86 -6.77 -0.63 -7.08
N SER A 87 -5.57 -0.54 -6.49
CA SER A 87 -4.64 0.57 -6.72
C SER A 87 -4.13 0.58 -8.16
N GLU A 88 -3.80 -0.61 -8.71
CA GLU A 88 -3.32 -0.77 -10.08
C GLU A 88 -4.36 -0.31 -11.11
N GLU A 89 -5.63 -0.66 -10.94
CA GLU A 89 -6.70 -0.24 -11.83
C GLU A 89 -6.83 1.29 -11.89
N LEU A 90 -6.81 1.95 -10.72
CA LEU A 90 -6.84 3.41 -10.64
C LEU A 90 -5.59 4.06 -11.26
N ALA A 91 -4.41 3.55 -10.94
CA ALA A 91 -3.15 4.07 -11.48
C ALA A 91 -3.03 3.86 -12.99
N ARG A 92 -3.57 2.76 -13.53
CA ARG A 92 -3.63 2.50 -14.97
C ARG A 92 -4.57 3.49 -15.67
N ALA A 93 -5.71 3.81 -15.07
CA ALA A 93 -6.65 4.79 -15.60
C ALA A 93 -6.09 6.23 -15.56
N LYS A 94 -5.38 6.59 -14.48
CA LYS A 94 -4.73 7.90 -14.33
C LYS A 94 -3.42 7.76 -13.55
N PRO A 95 -2.26 7.72 -14.25
CA PRO A 95 -0.96 7.52 -13.61
C PRO A 95 -0.59 8.57 -12.56
N THR A 96 -1.12 9.79 -12.68
CA THR A 96 -0.85 10.91 -11.76
C THR A 96 -1.58 10.80 -10.42
N LEU A 97 -2.38 9.76 -10.18
CA LEU A 97 -3.03 9.52 -8.88
C LEU A 97 -2.05 9.07 -7.79
N LEU A 98 -0.92 8.51 -8.18
CA LEU A 98 0.19 8.12 -7.32
C LEU A 98 1.43 8.95 -7.65
N SER A 99 2.33 9.16 -6.69
CA SER A 99 3.66 9.70 -6.97
C SER A 99 4.50 8.71 -7.79
N GLU A 100 5.66 9.13 -8.31
CA GLU A 100 6.56 8.19 -9.01
C GLU A 100 7.08 7.10 -8.05
N GLU A 101 7.43 7.48 -6.83
CA GLU A 101 7.87 6.56 -5.78
C GLU A 101 6.77 5.54 -5.44
N GLU A 102 5.53 6.00 -5.32
CA GLU A 102 4.37 5.14 -5.05
C GLU A 102 4.06 4.21 -6.24
N ARG A 103 4.22 4.66 -7.49
CA ARG A 103 4.11 3.79 -8.67
C ARG A 103 5.19 2.70 -8.69
N VAL A 104 6.43 3.05 -8.35
CA VAL A 104 7.53 2.08 -8.23
C VAL A 104 7.23 1.08 -7.11
N MET A 105 6.73 1.55 -5.97
CA MET A 105 6.32 0.70 -4.85
C MET A 105 5.19 -0.25 -5.26
N LEU A 106 4.16 0.24 -5.95
CA LEU A 106 3.03 -0.56 -6.43
C LEU A 106 3.51 -1.69 -7.34
N ARG A 107 4.37 -1.38 -8.31
CA ARG A 107 4.94 -2.40 -9.21
C ARG A 107 5.70 -3.47 -8.43
N ARG A 108 6.56 -3.08 -7.49
CA ARG A 108 7.32 -4.04 -6.66
C ARG A 108 6.40 -4.91 -5.81
N ALA A 109 5.35 -4.34 -5.23
CA ALA A 109 4.38 -5.08 -4.43
C ALA A 109 3.57 -6.08 -5.29
N LEU A 110 3.22 -5.70 -6.52
CA LEU A 110 2.57 -6.60 -7.48
C LEU A 110 3.50 -7.73 -7.94
N ASP A 111 4.79 -7.44 -8.16
CA ASP A 111 5.79 -8.47 -8.51
C ASP A 111 5.97 -9.47 -7.36
N ASP A 112 6.11 -9.00 -6.11
CA ASP A 112 6.21 -9.84 -4.91
C ASP A 112 4.93 -10.66 -4.69
N LEU A 113 3.75 -10.05 -4.85
CA LEU A 113 2.48 -10.75 -4.82
C LEU A 113 2.44 -11.88 -5.86
N ALA A 114 2.86 -11.62 -7.09
CA ALA A 114 2.90 -12.61 -8.16
C ALA A 114 3.88 -13.75 -7.87
N GLN A 115 5.00 -13.46 -7.21
CA GLN A 115 5.95 -14.48 -6.76
C GLN A 115 5.36 -15.36 -5.65
N ARG A 116 4.72 -14.76 -4.63
CA ARG A 116 4.14 -15.50 -3.49
C ARG A 116 2.83 -16.22 -3.82
N ALA A 117 2.09 -15.75 -4.82
CA ALA A 117 0.86 -16.39 -5.27
C ALA A 117 1.12 -17.63 -6.15
N ARG A 118 2.35 -17.82 -6.64
CA ARG A 118 2.72 -19.06 -7.32
C ARG A 118 2.71 -20.18 -6.28
N PRO A 119 1.88 -21.23 -6.46
CA PRO A 119 2.05 -22.44 -5.66
C PRO A 119 3.46 -22.96 -5.93
N ASP A 120 4.20 -23.28 -4.86
CA ASP A 120 5.54 -23.89 -4.95
C ASP A 120 5.53 -24.97 -6.03
N ASP A 121 6.32 -24.78 -7.08
CA ASP A 121 6.43 -25.76 -8.17
C ASP A 121 7.06 -27.04 -7.59
N PRO A 122 6.31 -28.15 -7.44
CA PRO A 122 6.85 -29.39 -6.90
C PRO A 122 7.98 -29.95 -7.78
N GLY A 123 8.15 -29.46 -9.01
CA GLY A 123 9.20 -29.86 -9.94
C GLY A 123 10.63 -29.56 -9.47
N SER A 124 10.83 -28.51 -8.67
CA SER A 124 12.17 -28.04 -8.28
C SER A 124 12.83 -28.95 -7.22
N ALA A 125 12.04 -29.58 -6.35
CA ALA A 125 12.53 -30.57 -5.38
C ALA A 125 12.83 -31.94 -6.04
N THR A 126 12.03 -32.36 -7.02
CA THR A 126 12.23 -33.64 -7.73
C THR A 126 13.42 -33.64 -8.67
N ALA A 127 13.76 -32.51 -9.31
CA ALA A 127 14.93 -32.43 -10.20
C ALA A 127 16.26 -32.58 -9.44
N SER A 128 16.38 -31.97 -8.25
CA SER A 128 17.56 -32.16 -7.39
C SER A 128 17.65 -33.56 -6.81
N ALA A 129 16.51 -34.21 -6.52
CA ALA A 129 16.49 -35.59 -6.01
C ALA A 129 16.86 -36.64 -7.08
N LEU A 130 16.55 -36.42 -8.36
CA LEU A 130 16.94 -37.33 -9.45
C LEU A 130 18.38 -37.12 -9.94
N ALA A 131 18.92 -35.91 -9.89
CA ALA A 131 20.28 -35.63 -10.33
C ALA A 131 21.38 -36.28 -9.44
N GLY A 132 21.03 -36.70 -8.22
CA GLY A 132 21.94 -37.38 -7.29
C GLY A 132 22.03 -38.91 -7.44
N ARG A 133 21.21 -39.55 -8.29
CA ARG A 133 21.20 -41.02 -8.45
C ARG A 133 21.87 -41.44 -9.75
N THR A 134 23.19 -41.42 -9.79
CA THR A 134 23.96 -42.16 -10.80
C THR A 134 23.96 -43.64 -10.40
N PRO A 135 23.39 -44.57 -11.20
CA PRO A 135 23.45 -45.99 -10.89
C PRO A 135 24.88 -46.51 -11.10
N ALA A 136 25.45 -47.12 -10.05
CA ALA A 136 26.77 -47.74 -10.10
C ALA A 136 26.83 -48.88 -11.15
N PRO A 137 27.89 -48.97 -11.96
CA PRO A 137 28.01 -50.01 -12.98
C PRO A 137 28.23 -51.38 -12.34
N LYS A 138 27.41 -52.37 -12.73
CA LYS A 138 27.60 -53.78 -12.36
C LYS A 138 28.87 -54.32 -13.02
N ARG A 139 29.87 -54.66 -12.20
CA ARG A 139 31.03 -55.45 -12.63
C ARG A 139 30.59 -56.88 -12.94
N ARG A 140 30.93 -57.35 -14.14
CA ARG A 140 30.93 -58.77 -14.53
C ARG A 140 32.33 -59.32 -14.35
#